data_AF-A0A7C3T588-F1
#
_entry.id   AF-A0A7C3T588-F1
#
_cell.length_a   1.000
_cell.length_b   1.000
_cell.length_c   1.000
_cell.angle_alpha   90.00
_cell.angle_beta   90.00
_cell.angle_gamma   90.00
#
_symmetry.space_group_name_H-M   'P 1'
#
loop_
_entity.id
_entity.type
_entity.pdbx_description
1 polymer ?
#
loop_
_entity_poly.entity_id
_entity_poly.type
_entity_poly.pdbx_seq_one_letter_code
_entity_poly.pdbx_strand_id
1 'polypeptide(L)'
;MGDLLIRGGEVITSRKTGLASVYVRDGKISQVGKFSKAAKEVVDASGLLVLPGAIDAHVHFALPVAGTRSADDFLSGSLAAAAGGVTCFIDFTL
;
A
#
# COMPACT_ATOMS: atom_id res chain seq x y z
N MET A 1 -6.95 -13.78 -3.93
CA MET A 1 -6.93 -12.93 -2.72
C MET A 1 -8.27 -13.08 -2.00
N GLY A 2 -8.27 -13.13 -0.67
CA GLY A 2 -9.50 -13.27 0.12
C GLY A 2 -10.19 -11.92 0.40
N ASP A 3 -11.33 -11.97 1.08
CA ASP A 3 -12.02 -10.77 1.59
C ASP A 3 -11.27 -10.21 2.82
N LEU A 4 -10.90 -8.94 2.79
CA LEU A 4 -10.24 -8.21 3.90
C LEU A 4 -11.12 -7.04 4.36
N LEU A 5 -11.25 -6.88 5.67
CA LEU A 5 -11.89 -5.72 6.31
C LEU A 5 -10.87 -4.96 7.15
N ILE A 6 -10.63 -3.69 6.83
CA ILE A 6 -9.90 -2.74 7.70
C ILE A 6 -10.96 -1.89 8.39
N ARG A 7 -11.00 -1.87 9.73
CA ARG A 7 -12.06 -1.16 10.50
C ARG A 7 -11.47 -0.25 11.57
N GLY A 8 -12.25 0.74 12.00
CA GLY A 8 -11.93 1.57 13.17
C GLY A 8 -10.90 2.68 12.91
N GLY A 9 -10.27 2.71 11.74
CA GLY A 9 -9.28 3.72 11.38
C GLY A 9 -9.87 5.01 10.82
N GLU A 10 -9.02 6.04 10.78
CA GLU A 10 -9.29 7.28 10.06
C GLU A 10 -8.84 7.13 8.60
N VAL A 11 -9.79 7.00 7.69
CA VAL A 11 -9.51 6.84 6.26
C VAL A 11 -9.24 8.22 5.66
N ILE A 12 -8.08 8.37 5.05
CA ILE A 12 -7.64 9.61 4.41
C ILE A 12 -7.65 9.43 2.90
N THR A 13 -8.28 10.36 2.20
CA THR A 13 -8.26 10.47 0.74
C THR A 13 -7.94 11.91 0.35
N SER A 14 -7.67 12.17 -0.92
CA SER A 14 -7.48 13.52 -1.43
C SER A 14 -8.72 14.43 -1.29
N ARG A 15 -9.91 13.86 -1.03
CA ARG A 15 -11.18 14.59 -0.96
C ARG A 15 -11.75 14.69 0.44
N LYS A 16 -11.52 13.68 1.27
CA LYS A 16 -12.16 13.53 2.58
C LYS A 16 -11.28 12.73 3.53
N THR A 17 -11.36 13.13 4.79
CA THR A 17 -10.81 12.42 5.94
C THR A 17 -11.95 12.06 6.91
N GLY A 18 -11.87 10.90 7.55
CA GLY A 18 -12.69 10.59 8.71
C GLY A 18 -12.80 9.10 9.03
N LEU A 19 -13.44 8.79 10.16
CA LEU A 19 -13.63 7.42 10.62
C LEU A 19 -14.49 6.60 9.64
N ALA A 20 -13.92 5.50 9.15
CA ALA A 20 -14.57 4.58 8.23
C ALA A 20 -13.90 3.21 8.24
N SER A 21 -14.59 2.23 7.67
CA SER A 21 -14.04 0.92 7.34
C SER A 21 -13.78 0.84 5.83
N VAL A 22 -12.80 0.02 5.44
CA VAL A 22 -12.47 -0.31 4.04
C VAL A 22 -12.61 -1.81 3.85
N TYR A 23 -13.40 -2.22 2.86
CA TYR A 23 -13.58 -3.63 2.52
C TYR A 23 -12.96 -3.92 1.16
N VAL A 24 -12.02 -4.86 1.14
CA VAL A 24 -11.28 -5.29 -0.04
C VAL A 24 -11.77 -6.68 -0.43
N ARG A 25 -12.14 -6.84 -1.70
CA ARG A 25 -12.56 -8.11 -2.29
C ARG A 25 -11.80 -8.32 -3.58
N ASP A 26 -11.22 -9.50 -3.76
CA ASP A 26 -10.46 -9.88 -4.96
C ASP A 26 -9.38 -8.84 -5.33
N GLY A 27 -8.70 -8.30 -4.30
CA GLY A 27 -7.63 -7.30 -4.46
C GLY A 27 -8.10 -5.90 -4.81
N LYS A 28 -9.42 -5.62 -4.80
CA LYS A 28 -9.99 -4.30 -5.07
C LYS A 28 -10.75 -3.76 -3.87
N ILE A 29 -10.65 -2.45 -3.65
CA ILE A 29 -11.53 -1.75 -2.69
C ILE A 29 -12.95 -1.80 -3.24
N SER A 30 -13.84 -2.47 -2.54
CA SER A 30 -15.24 -2.65 -2.95
C SER A 30 -16.22 -1.78 -2.15
N GLN A 31 -15.82 -1.33 -0.95
CA GLN A 31 -16.63 -0.43 -0.14
C GLN A 31 -15.76 0.38 0.82
N VAL A 32 -16.13 1.65 1.04
CA VAL A 32 -15.56 2.55 2.05
C VAL A 32 -16.70 3.27 2.78
N GLY A 33 -16.67 3.29 4.12
CA GLY A 33 -17.68 3.98 4.91
C GLY A 33 -17.97 3.31 6.25
N LYS A 34 -19.08 3.68 6.89
CA LYS A 34 -19.52 3.05 8.14
C LYS A 34 -20.36 1.82 7.82
N PHE A 35 -19.81 0.63 8.08
CA PHE A 35 -20.50 -0.64 7.93
C PHE A 35 -19.84 -1.72 8.79
N SER A 36 -20.55 -2.82 8.98
CA SER A 36 -20.04 -4.05 9.56
C SER A 36 -20.25 -5.19 8.57
N LYS A 37 -19.26 -6.07 8.41
CA LYS A 37 -19.28 -7.19 7.47
C LYS A 37 -18.36 -8.30 7.94
N ALA A 38 -18.72 -9.55 7.68
CA ALA A 38 -17.77 -10.65 7.84
C ALA A 38 -16.72 -10.60 6.72
N ALA A 39 -15.47 -10.88 7.08
CA ALA A 39 -14.34 -10.97 6.17
C ALA A 39 -13.48 -12.17 6.57
N LYS A 40 -12.67 -12.70 5.64
CA LYS A 40 -11.71 -13.76 5.96
C LYS A 40 -10.61 -13.23 6.87
N GLU A 41 -10.24 -11.97 6.67
CA GLU A 41 -9.25 -11.25 7.45
C GLU A 41 -9.83 -9.92 7.94
N VAL A 42 -9.58 -9.59 9.21
CA VAL A 42 -10.00 -8.33 9.82
C VAL A 42 -8.79 -7.67 10.45
N VAL A 43 -8.51 -6.43 10.02
CA VAL A 43 -7.48 -5.56 10.59
C VAL A 43 -8.18 -4.47 11.40
N ASP A 44 -7.83 -4.39 12.69
CA ASP A 44 -8.27 -3.31 13.57
C ASP A 44 -7.29 -2.14 13.48
N ALA A 45 -7.73 -1.03 12.89
CA ALA A 45 -6.96 0.18 12.70
C ALA A 45 -7.38 1.29 13.68
N SER A 46 -8.00 0.94 14.81
CA SER A 46 -8.42 1.91 15.83
C SER A 46 -7.24 2.77 16.31
N GLY A 47 -7.39 4.09 16.22
CA GLY A 47 -6.33 5.04 16.56
C GLY A 47 -5.22 5.18 15.50
N LEU A 48 -5.37 4.53 14.35
CA LEU A 48 -4.42 4.60 13.23
C LEU A 48 -5.05 5.29 12.01
N LEU A 49 -4.18 5.74 11.10
CA LEU A 49 -4.55 6.26 9.80
C LEU A 49 -4.60 5.13 8.78
N VAL A 50 -5.57 5.19 7.88
CA VAL A 50 -5.66 4.31 6.70
C VAL A 50 -5.41 5.17 5.47
N LEU A 51 -4.21 5.04 4.92
CA LEU A 51 -3.72 5.82 3.78
C LEU A 51 -3.73 4.97 2.49
N PRO A 52 -3.83 5.59 1.30
CA PRO A 52 -3.36 4.94 0.08
C PRO A 52 -1.88 4.59 0.25
N GLY A 53 -1.47 3.42 -0.26
CA GLY A 53 -0.05 3.10 -0.33
C GLY A 53 0.69 4.13 -1.19
N ALA A 54 1.88 4.53 -0.75
CA ALA A 54 2.63 5.58 -1.43
C ALA A 54 3.11 5.11 -2.82
N ILE A 55 3.22 6.06 -3.75
CA ILE A 55 3.75 5.85 -5.09
C ILE A 55 5.11 6.55 -5.15
N ASP A 56 6.17 5.78 -5.35
CA ASP A 56 7.50 6.31 -5.62
C ASP A 56 7.67 6.49 -7.14
N ALA A 57 7.65 7.73 -7.60
CA ALA A 57 7.71 8.02 -9.03
C ALA A 57 9.13 7.91 -9.62
N HIS A 58 10.16 7.65 -8.80
CA HIS A 58 11.54 7.69 -9.27
C HIS A 58 12.45 6.71 -8.52
N VAL A 59 12.54 5.49 -9.03
CA VAL A 59 13.52 4.49 -8.56
C VAL A 59 14.49 4.06 -9.66
N HIS A 60 15.60 3.44 -9.25
CA HIS A 60 16.65 2.90 -10.10
C HIS A 60 17.13 1.55 -9.54
N PHE A 61 16.24 0.56 -9.49
CA PHE A 61 16.57 -0.77 -9.00
C PHE A 61 17.44 -1.54 -9.99
N ALA A 62 18.38 -2.30 -9.45
CA ALA A 62 19.38 -3.03 -10.21
C ALA A 62 20.11 -2.18 -11.27
N LEU A 63 20.24 -0.86 -11.12
CA LEU A 63 20.84 0.01 -12.14
C LEU A 63 22.35 -0.28 -12.32
N PRO A 64 22.82 -0.63 -13.52
CA PRO A 64 24.24 -0.63 -13.85
C PRO A 64 24.77 0.81 -13.87
N VAL A 65 25.74 1.13 -13.00
CA VAL A 65 26.32 2.47 -12.90
C VAL A 65 27.77 2.39 -12.45
N ALA A 66 28.64 3.19 -13.07
CA ALA A 66 30.06 3.31 -12.71
C ALA A 66 30.82 1.97 -12.56
N GLY A 67 30.53 0.99 -13.43
CA GLY A 67 31.19 -0.32 -13.40
C GLY A 67 30.68 -1.29 -12.32
N THR A 68 29.63 -0.91 -11.59
CA THR A 68 28.92 -1.76 -10.62
C THR A 68 27.41 -1.74 -10.88
N ARG A 69 26.62 -2.27 -9.94
CA ARG A 69 25.16 -2.23 -9.91
C ARG A 69 24.67 -1.63 -8.60
N SER A 70 23.51 -0.97 -8.59
CA SER A 70 22.84 -0.57 -7.35
C SER A 70 22.69 -1.76 -6.41
N ALA A 71 22.81 -1.52 -5.10
CA ALA A 71 22.77 -2.58 -4.09
C ALA A 71 21.41 -3.26 -4.02
N ASP A 72 20.33 -2.49 -4.16
CA ASP A 72 18.99 -3.04 -4.24
C ASP A 72 18.63 -3.45 -5.66
N ASP A 73 18.10 -4.67 -5.77
CA ASP A 73 17.43 -5.18 -6.97
C ASP A 73 15.90 -5.05 -6.83
N PHE A 74 15.16 -5.58 -7.81
CA PHE A 74 13.69 -5.51 -7.77
C PHE A 74 13.07 -6.26 -6.58
N LEU A 75 13.72 -7.31 -6.06
CA LEU A 75 13.21 -8.05 -4.92
C LEU A 75 13.53 -7.32 -3.62
N SER A 76 14.80 -6.99 -3.36
CA SER A 76 15.18 -6.30 -2.12
C SER A 76 14.60 -4.90 -2.04
N GLY A 77 14.59 -4.17 -3.17
CA GLY A 77 14.02 -2.83 -3.28
C GLY A 77 12.51 -2.81 -3.06
N SER A 78 11.76 -3.76 -3.63
CA SER A 78 10.30 -3.83 -3.42
C SER A 78 9.92 -4.25 -1.99
N LEU A 79 10.71 -5.12 -1.35
CA LEU A 79 10.53 -5.47 0.06
C LEU A 79 10.77 -4.25 0.97
N ALA A 80 11.84 -3.50 0.71
CA ALA A 80 12.14 -2.25 1.43
C ALA A 80 11.03 -1.20 1.23
N ALA A 81 10.55 -1.04 -0.01
CA ALA A 81 9.43 -0.16 -0.35
C ALA A 81 8.17 -0.52 0.46
N ALA A 82 7.77 -1.80 0.46
CA ALA A 82 6.59 -2.27 1.20
C ALA A 82 6.72 -2.05 2.70
N ALA A 83 7.90 -2.31 3.29
CA ALA A 83 8.18 -2.07 4.70
C ALA A 83 8.06 -0.58 5.09
N GLY A 84 8.36 0.32 4.15
CA GLY A 84 8.21 1.77 4.29
C GLY A 84 6.82 2.33 3.93
N GLY A 85 5.87 1.49 3.49
CA GLY A 85 4.53 1.92 3.08
C GLY A 85 4.41 2.37 1.62
N VAL A 86 5.43 2.15 0.79
CA VAL A 86 5.39 2.33 -0.67
C VAL A 86 4.89 1.05 -1.32
N THR A 87 3.82 1.15 -2.11
CA THR A 87 3.16 -0.03 -2.72
C THR A 87 3.23 -0.05 -4.24
N CYS A 88 3.75 1.02 -4.85
CA CYS A 88 3.94 1.14 -6.29
C CYS A 88 5.17 2.00 -6.54
N PHE A 89 5.97 1.64 -7.52
CA PHE A 89 7.15 2.40 -7.93
C PHE A 89 7.29 2.43 -9.45
N ILE A 90 7.94 3.48 -9.97
CA ILE A 90 8.25 3.67 -11.38
C ILE A 90 9.77 3.65 -11.54
N ASP A 91 10.25 2.60 -12.21
CA ASP A 91 11.67 2.40 -12.50
C ASP A 91 12.04 2.92 -13.89
N PHE A 92 13.30 3.32 -14.07
CA PHE A 92 13.82 3.91 -15.30
C PHE A 92 14.75 2.95 -16.03
N THR A 93 14.37 2.60 -17.27
CA THR A 93 15.20 1.75 -18.14
C THR A 93 16.38 2.53 -18.73
N LEU A 94 17.51 1.87 -18.88
CA LEU A 94 18.65 2.32 -19.69
C LEU A 94 18.54 1.86 -21.15
#